data_AF-A0A1E5GFQ7-F1
#
_entry.id   AF-A0A1E5GFQ7-F1
#
_cell.length_a   1.000
_cell.length_b   1.000
_cell.length_c   1.000
_cell.angle_alpha   90.00
_cell.angle_beta   90.00
_cell.angle_gamma   90.00
#
_symmetry.space_group_name_H-M   'P 1'
#
loop_
_entity.id
_entity.type
_entity.pdbx_description
1 polymer ?
#
loop_
_entity_poly.entity_id
_entity_poly.type
_entity_poly.pdbx_seq_one_letter_code
_entity_poly.pdbx_strand_id
1 'polypeptide(L)'
;MKTKRTILKKSVACLMIIATLISSFLGTGTIAKASDLVLDEVTGYSYTGVSPHLSYAITHDPFYIMKVDGKKVFCVESGILADTGGGYIPEAYVNAKKDILSKITYYGFTMTSQSNYNYTVIQIMIWEELGDQYISSTIPNYEQ
;
A
#
# COMPACT_ATOMS: atom_id res chain seq x y z
N MET A 1 0.44 25.74 61.11
CA MET A 1 0.17 24.55 60.26
C MET A 1 -0.31 24.89 58.83
N LYS A 2 -1.07 25.98 58.61
CA LYS A 2 -1.60 26.35 57.27
C LYS A 2 -0.52 26.68 56.21
N THR A 3 0.54 27.40 56.57
CA THR A 3 1.57 27.90 55.63
C THR A 3 2.42 26.80 54.97
N LYS A 4 2.82 25.77 55.73
CA LYS A 4 3.54 24.59 55.19
C LYS A 4 2.70 23.82 54.17
N ARG A 5 1.38 23.75 54.37
CA ARG A 5 0.44 23.06 53.47
C ARG A 5 0.27 23.80 52.15
N THR A 6 0.33 25.13 52.16
CA THR A 6 0.26 25.96 50.94
C THR A 6 1.55 25.91 50.13
N ILE A 7 2.71 25.88 50.79
CA ILE A 7 4.03 25.74 50.14
C ILE A 7 4.18 24.35 49.52
N LEU A 8 3.78 23.29 50.23
CA LEU A 8 3.77 21.91 49.71
C LEU A 8 2.83 21.75 48.50
N LYS A 9 1.66 22.42 48.50
CA LYS A 9 0.76 22.42 47.33
C LYS A 9 1.38 23.11 46.12
N LYS A 10 2.08 24.24 46.31
CA LYS A 10 2.77 24.95 45.22
C LYS A 10 3.96 24.15 44.68
N SER A 11 4.72 23.48 45.54
CA SER A 11 5.85 22.64 45.09
C SER A 11 5.39 21.41 44.33
N VAL A 12 4.31 20.75 44.77
CA VAL A 12 3.71 19.61 44.05
C VAL A 12 3.12 20.04 42.71
N ALA A 13 2.45 21.20 42.65
CA ALA A 13 1.93 21.74 41.39
C ALA A 13 3.06 22.04 40.39
N CYS A 14 4.17 22.62 40.84
CA CYS A 14 5.34 22.87 40.01
C CYS A 14 5.96 21.57 39.47
N LEU A 15 6.07 20.54 40.33
CA LEU A 15 6.58 19.22 39.96
C LEU A 15 5.70 18.54 38.90
N MET A 16 4.37 18.67 39.00
CA MET A 16 3.45 18.13 38.00
C MET A 16 3.57 18.85 36.66
N ILE A 17 3.71 20.19 36.66
CA ILE A 17 3.89 20.97 35.43
C ILE A 17 5.19 20.54 34.71
N ILE A 18 6.28 20.40 35.46
CA ILE A 18 7.58 19.96 34.93
C ILE A 18 7.49 18.53 34.38
N ALA A 19 6.84 17.61 35.10
CA ALA A 19 6.64 16.24 34.63
C ALA A 19 5.81 16.18 33.34
N THR A 20 4.82 17.06 33.20
CA THR A 20 3.97 17.16 32.00
C THR A 20 4.77 17.70 30.81
N LEU A 21 5.64 18.70 31.01
CA LEU A 21 6.51 19.24 29.98
C LEU A 21 7.55 18.22 29.49
N ILE A 22 8.17 17.47 30.42
CA ILE A 22 9.14 16.42 30.09
C ILE A 22 8.48 15.28 29.31
N SER A 23 7.28 14.86 29.71
CA SER A 23 6.53 13.81 29.00
C SER A 23 6.04 14.27 27.62
N SER A 24 5.72 15.54 27.43
CA SER A 24 5.40 16.08 26.09
C SER A 24 6.63 16.19 25.17
N PHE A 25 7.83 16.42 25.70
CA PHE A 25 9.06 16.50 24.91
C PHE A 25 9.64 15.12 24.57
N LEU A 26 9.42 14.13 25.43
CA LEU A 26 9.80 12.72 25.21
C LEU A 26 8.72 11.93 24.47
N GLY A 27 7.53 12.50 24.28
CA GLY A 27 6.49 11.92 23.46
C GLY A 27 6.94 11.87 22.01
N THR A 28 7.32 10.68 21.54
CA THR A 28 7.53 10.44 20.11
C THR A 28 6.18 10.58 19.44
N GLY A 29 5.88 11.78 18.93
CA GLY A 29 4.78 11.97 18.00
C GLY A 29 4.96 10.96 16.88
N THR A 30 4.03 10.01 16.76
CA THR A 30 3.98 9.14 15.60
C THR A 30 3.68 10.03 14.40
N ILE A 31 4.72 10.42 13.68
CA ILE A 31 4.56 11.03 12.37
C ILE A 31 3.97 9.92 11.50
N ALA A 32 2.65 9.95 11.31
CA ALA A 32 1.99 9.15 10.29
C ALA A 32 2.56 9.65 8.94
N LYS A 33 3.62 9.01 8.49
CA LYS A 33 4.16 9.22 7.15
C LYS A 33 3.16 8.56 6.20
N ALA A 34 2.42 9.38 5.47
CA ALA A 34 1.73 8.89 4.29
C ALA A 34 2.79 8.42 3.29
N SER A 35 2.55 7.26 2.68
CA SER A 35 3.41 6.75 1.62
C SER A 35 3.07 7.43 0.30
N ASP A 36 4.07 7.45 -0.60
CA ASP A 36 3.93 8.02 -1.94
C ASP A 36 3.88 6.89 -2.98
N LEU A 37 2.84 6.90 -3.82
CA LEU A 37 2.75 6.06 -5.01
C LEU A 37 3.37 6.77 -6.20
N VAL A 38 4.14 6.04 -7.01
CA VAL A 38 4.75 6.52 -8.25
C VAL A 38 4.44 5.54 -9.39
N LEU A 39 4.05 6.10 -10.54
CA LEU A 39 3.79 5.41 -11.81
C LEU A 39 4.72 5.92 -12.92
N ASP A 40 6.02 5.69 -12.77
CA ASP A 40 7.08 6.24 -13.65
C ASP A 40 7.75 5.21 -14.57
N GLU A 41 7.43 3.92 -14.41
CA GLU A 41 8.04 2.81 -15.14
C GLU A 41 6.95 2.02 -15.86
N VAL A 42 7.08 1.88 -17.18
CA VAL A 42 6.17 1.07 -18.01
C VAL A 42 6.72 -0.33 -18.19
N THR A 43 5.86 -1.33 -18.24
CA THR A 43 6.27 -2.73 -18.41
C THR A 43 6.62 -3.06 -19.86
N GLY A 44 6.04 -2.35 -20.83
CA GLY A 44 6.10 -2.68 -22.26
C GLY A 44 5.05 -3.71 -22.70
N TYR A 45 4.16 -4.13 -21.80
CA TYR A 45 3.03 -5.00 -22.08
C TYR A 45 1.70 -4.23 -21.94
N SER A 46 0.63 -4.80 -22.46
CA SER A 46 -0.75 -4.34 -22.27
C SER A 46 -1.66 -5.49 -21.88
N TYR A 47 -2.77 -5.13 -21.26
CA TYR A 47 -3.80 -6.06 -20.78
C TYR A 47 -5.18 -5.46 -21.00
N THR A 48 -6.13 -6.27 -21.43
CA THR A 48 -7.55 -5.93 -21.48
C THR A 48 -8.35 -6.95 -20.68
N GLY A 49 -9.17 -6.46 -19.75
CA GLY A 49 -10.02 -7.28 -18.90
C GLY A 49 -11.31 -6.57 -18.49
N VAL A 50 -12.21 -7.28 -17.84
CA VAL A 50 -13.43 -6.74 -17.22
C VAL A 50 -13.35 -6.93 -15.71
N SER A 51 -13.11 -5.81 -15.01
CA SER A 51 -13.10 -5.77 -13.56
C SER A 51 -14.44 -6.23 -12.96
N PRO A 52 -14.46 -6.92 -11.81
CA PRO A 52 -15.69 -7.25 -11.11
C PRO A 52 -16.45 -6.00 -10.61
N HIS A 53 -15.80 -4.83 -10.62
CA HIS A 53 -16.39 -3.54 -10.24
C HIS A 53 -17.01 -2.79 -11.42
N LEU A 54 -16.80 -3.27 -12.66
CA LEU A 54 -17.19 -2.60 -13.88
C LEU A 54 -18.01 -3.53 -14.78
N SER A 55 -18.81 -2.93 -15.67
CA SER A 55 -19.61 -3.66 -16.67
C SER A 55 -19.01 -3.63 -18.08
N TYR A 56 -17.82 -3.04 -18.23
CA TYR A 56 -17.15 -2.83 -19.51
C TYR A 56 -15.66 -3.15 -19.41
N ALA A 57 -15.05 -3.46 -20.56
CA ALA A 57 -13.64 -3.77 -20.66
C ALA A 57 -12.76 -2.52 -20.54
N ILE A 58 -11.64 -2.65 -19.82
CA ILE A 58 -10.59 -1.62 -19.76
C ILE A 58 -9.32 -2.19 -20.36
N THR A 59 -8.67 -1.40 -21.22
CA THR A 59 -7.33 -1.67 -21.71
C THR A 59 -6.31 -0.84 -20.94
N HIS A 60 -5.37 -1.53 -20.31
CA HIS A 60 -4.19 -0.96 -19.65
C HIS A 60 -3.04 -0.88 -20.65
N ASP A 61 -2.95 0.25 -21.37
CA ASP A 61 -1.88 0.54 -22.32
C ASP A 61 -1.53 2.05 -22.28
N PRO A 62 -0.36 2.45 -21.72
CA PRO A 62 0.69 1.58 -21.20
C PRO A 62 0.37 0.98 -19.82
N PHE A 63 0.90 -0.21 -19.56
CA PHE A 63 0.82 -0.86 -18.25
C PHE A 63 1.97 -0.40 -17.35
N TYR A 64 1.66 0.25 -16.22
CA TYR A 64 2.65 0.80 -15.29
C TYR A 64 3.01 -0.15 -14.15
N ILE A 65 4.26 -0.03 -13.68
CA ILE A 65 4.73 -0.62 -12.43
C ILE A 65 4.44 0.35 -11.29
N MET A 66 3.59 -0.07 -10.37
CA MET A 66 3.29 0.68 -9.15
C MET A 66 4.44 0.59 -8.17
N LYS A 67 4.90 1.75 -7.67
CA LYS A 67 5.93 1.82 -6.63
C LYS A 67 5.44 2.62 -5.44
N VAL A 68 5.42 2.01 -4.26
CA VAL A 68 5.14 2.70 -3.00
C VAL A 68 6.43 2.81 -2.22
N ASP A 69 6.86 4.04 -1.91
CA ASP A 69 8.13 4.33 -1.24
C ASP A 69 9.34 3.62 -1.91
N GLY A 70 9.34 3.61 -3.25
CA GLY A 70 10.37 2.98 -4.09
C GLY A 70 10.29 1.46 -4.21
N LYS A 71 9.33 0.79 -3.56
CA LYS A 71 9.14 -0.67 -3.66
C LYS A 71 8.04 -1.00 -4.66
N LYS A 72 8.29 -1.95 -5.56
CA LYS A 72 7.28 -2.46 -6.50
C LYS A 72 6.15 -3.12 -5.70
N VAL A 73 4.91 -2.70 -5.97
CA VAL A 73 3.68 -3.24 -5.35
C VAL A 73 2.69 -3.64 -6.43
N PHE A 74 1.65 -4.38 -6.04
CA PHE A 74 0.60 -4.83 -6.94
C PHE A 74 -0.73 -4.20 -6.56
N CYS A 75 -1.50 -3.80 -7.58
CA CYS A 75 -2.89 -3.39 -7.42
C CYS A 75 -3.76 -4.60 -7.04
N VAL A 76 -4.68 -4.41 -6.10
CA VAL A 76 -5.62 -5.45 -5.65
C VAL A 76 -7.07 -5.10 -5.98
N GLU A 77 -7.31 -4.06 -6.79
CA GLU A 77 -8.64 -3.63 -7.22
C GLU A 77 -8.59 -3.26 -8.69
N SER A 78 -8.84 -4.22 -9.58
CA SER A 78 -8.87 -3.89 -11.01
C SER A 78 -10.02 -2.92 -11.32
N GLY A 79 -9.82 -2.03 -12.29
CA GLY A 79 -10.82 -1.02 -12.64
C GLY A 79 -10.90 0.20 -11.69
N ILE A 80 -10.22 0.16 -10.54
CA ILE A 80 -10.01 1.35 -9.68
C ILE A 80 -8.64 1.94 -10.01
N LEU A 81 -8.63 3.17 -10.53
CA LEU A 81 -7.41 3.84 -10.92
C LEU A 81 -6.66 4.35 -9.68
N ALA A 82 -5.42 3.89 -9.52
CA ALA A 82 -4.47 4.51 -8.62
C ALA A 82 -3.70 5.60 -9.35
N ASP A 83 -3.33 6.68 -8.65
CA ASP A 83 -2.62 7.81 -9.24
C ASP A 83 -1.37 8.18 -8.43
N THR A 84 -0.38 8.75 -9.11
CA THR A 84 0.86 9.21 -8.50
C THR A 84 0.57 10.28 -7.46
N GLY A 85 1.20 10.17 -6.29
CA GLY A 85 1.08 11.16 -5.22
C GLY A 85 1.19 10.55 -3.83
N GLY A 86 1.09 11.42 -2.84
CA GLY A 86 1.08 11.05 -1.44
C GLY A 86 -0.32 10.94 -0.85
N GLY A 87 -0.37 10.52 0.41
CA GLY A 87 -1.63 10.35 1.15
C GLY A 87 -2.07 8.90 1.32
N TYR A 88 -1.29 7.93 0.81
CA TYR A 88 -1.56 6.51 1.00
C TYR A 88 -1.25 6.13 2.46
N ILE A 89 -2.26 5.59 3.14
CA ILE A 89 -2.13 5.11 4.52
C ILE A 89 -2.01 3.59 4.47
N PRO A 90 -0.91 3.01 5.00
CA PRO A 90 -0.77 1.57 5.06
C PRO A 90 -1.87 0.95 5.92
N GLU A 91 -2.51 -0.08 5.39
CA GLU A 91 -3.48 -0.89 6.12
C GLU A 91 -3.20 -2.38 5.96
N ALA A 92 -3.69 -3.17 6.91
CA ALA A 92 -3.64 -4.60 6.80
C ALA A 92 -4.61 -5.04 5.70
N TYR A 93 -4.10 -5.73 4.67
CA TYR A 93 -4.97 -6.33 3.67
C TYR A 93 -5.84 -7.43 4.29
N VAL A 94 -7.17 -7.26 4.19
CA VAL A 94 -8.18 -8.18 4.72
C VAL A 94 -9.02 -8.72 3.56
N ASN A 95 -8.68 -9.93 3.11
CA ASN A 95 -9.46 -10.68 2.13
C ASN A 95 -9.24 -12.18 2.35
N ALA A 96 -10.25 -13.01 2.07
CA ALA A 96 -10.15 -14.48 2.14
C ALA A 96 -9.07 -15.04 1.21
N LYS A 97 -8.75 -14.35 0.11
CA LYS A 97 -7.72 -14.73 -0.87
C LYS A 97 -6.30 -14.28 -0.51
N LYS A 98 -6.09 -13.64 0.66
CA LYS A 98 -4.77 -13.15 1.07
C LYS A 98 -3.65 -14.19 0.95
N ASP A 99 -3.90 -15.44 1.35
CA ASP A 99 -2.88 -16.49 1.30
C ASP A 99 -2.48 -16.85 -0.14
N ILE A 100 -3.44 -17.03 -1.04
CA ILE A 100 -3.16 -17.35 -2.44
C ILE A 100 -2.48 -16.18 -3.15
N LEU A 101 -2.92 -14.94 -2.93
CA LEU A 101 -2.28 -13.74 -3.48
C LEU A 101 -0.83 -13.59 -2.99
N SER A 102 -0.58 -13.91 -1.71
CA SER A 102 0.77 -13.89 -1.14
C SER A 102 1.66 -14.95 -1.78
N LYS A 103 1.14 -16.14 -2.10
CA LYS A 103 1.88 -17.21 -2.79
C LYS A 103 2.17 -16.83 -4.25
N ILE A 104 1.18 -16.31 -4.97
CA ILE A 104 1.32 -15.83 -6.35
C ILE A 104 2.44 -14.80 -6.43
N THR A 105 2.40 -13.77 -5.58
CA THR A 105 3.44 -12.74 -5.53
C THR A 105 4.81 -13.28 -5.10
N TYR A 106 4.86 -14.14 -4.08
CA TYR A 106 6.12 -14.68 -3.58
C TYR A 106 6.83 -15.55 -4.62
N TYR A 107 6.16 -16.55 -5.17
CA TYR A 107 6.77 -17.48 -6.12
C TYR A 107 6.91 -16.89 -7.52
N GLY A 108 5.95 -16.07 -7.94
CA GLY A 108 5.90 -15.50 -9.28
C GLY A 108 6.69 -14.21 -9.46
N PHE A 109 7.01 -13.51 -8.38
CA PHE A 109 7.75 -12.25 -8.44
C PHE A 109 8.93 -12.21 -7.47
N THR A 110 8.69 -12.32 -6.16
CA THR A 110 9.76 -12.14 -5.13
C THR A 110 10.93 -13.09 -5.32
N MET A 111 10.66 -14.36 -5.65
CA MET A 111 11.67 -15.41 -5.86
C MET A 111 12.28 -15.43 -7.27
N THR A 112 11.97 -14.44 -8.10
CA THR A 112 12.37 -14.39 -9.52
C THR A 112 13.31 -13.21 -9.81
N SER A 113 13.61 -12.96 -11.08
CA SER A 113 14.37 -11.78 -11.52
C SER A 113 13.60 -10.46 -11.39
N GLN A 114 12.33 -10.48 -10.98
CA GLN A 114 11.48 -9.28 -10.84
C GLN A 114 11.41 -8.42 -12.11
N SER A 115 11.42 -9.08 -13.28
CA SER A 115 11.35 -8.44 -14.59
C SER A 115 9.97 -7.81 -14.83
N ASN A 116 9.88 -6.97 -15.87
CA ASN A 116 8.61 -6.40 -16.33
C ASN A 116 7.61 -7.50 -16.75
N TYR A 117 8.11 -8.59 -17.34
CA TYR A 117 7.30 -9.75 -17.67
C TYR A 117 6.69 -10.37 -16.39
N ASN A 118 7.53 -10.67 -15.39
CA ASN A 118 7.06 -11.26 -14.14
C ASN A 118 6.08 -10.33 -13.42
N TYR A 119 6.37 -9.02 -13.38
CA TYR A 119 5.45 -8.05 -12.78
C TYR A 119 4.07 -8.08 -13.46
N THR A 120 4.03 -8.02 -14.79
CA THR A 120 2.76 -7.93 -15.53
C THR A 120 1.96 -9.21 -15.40
N VAL A 121 2.60 -10.39 -15.56
CA VAL A 121 1.94 -11.69 -15.38
C VAL A 121 1.32 -11.79 -13.98
N ILE A 122 2.08 -11.43 -12.95
CA ILE A 122 1.61 -11.53 -11.56
C ILE A 122 0.52 -10.52 -11.26
N GLN A 123 0.59 -9.30 -11.79
CA GLN A 123 -0.48 -8.32 -11.64
C GLN A 123 -1.81 -8.83 -12.22
N ILE A 124 -1.79 -9.47 -13.39
CA ILE A 124 -3.01 -10.00 -14.00
C ILE A 124 -3.51 -11.23 -13.24
N MET A 125 -2.64 -12.15 -12.83
CA MET A 125 -3.04 -13.29 -12.00
C MET A 125 -3.71 -12.85 -10.68
N ILE A 126 -3.23 -11.76 -10.06
CA ILE A 126 -3.87 -11.16 -8.87
C ILE A 126 -5.28 -10.67 -9.20
N TRP A 127 -5.46 -9.98 -10.32
CA TRP A 127 -6.77 -9.47 -10.74
C TRP A 127 -7.74 -10.58 -11.10
N GLU A 128 -7.32 -11.61 -11.83
CA GLU A 128 -8.15 -12.78 -12.13
C GLU A 128 -8.54 -13.55 -10.87
N GLU A 129 -7.62 -13.73 -9.92
CA GLU A 129 -7.96 -14.27 -8.61
C GLU A 129 -9.01 -13.42 -7.90
N LEU A 130 -9.01 -12.10 -8.09
CA LEU A 130 -9.99 -11.19 -7.49
C LEU A 130 -11.27 -11.05 -8.32
N GLY A 131 -11.38 -11.76 -9.44
CA GLY A 131 -12.60 -11.87 -10.25
C GLY A 131 -12.59 -11.07 -11.55
N ASP A 132 -11.45 -10.51 -11.96
CA ASP A 132 -11.32 -9.91 -13.29
C ASP A 132 -11.45 -10.99 -14.37
N GLN A 133 -12.10 -10.64 -15.47
CA GLN A 133 -12.26 -11.51 -16.62
C GLN A 133 -11.27 -11.12 -17.72
N TYR A 134 -10.29 -11.98 -17.96
CA TYR A 134 -9.32 -11.81 -19.05
C TYR A 134 -10.01 -11.72 -20.42
N ILE A 135 -9.57 -10.77 -21.26
CA ILE A 135 -9.95 -10.69 -22.67
C ILE A 135 -8.71 -10.87 -23.57
N SER A 136 -7.68 -10.07 -23.35
CA SER A 136 -6.46 -10.11 -24.18
C SER A 136 -5.26 -9.49 -23.49
N SER A 137 -4.06 -9.82 -23.96
CA SER A 137 -2.81 -9.19 -23.53
C SER A 137 -1.76 -9.28 -24.63
N THR A 138 -0.72 -8.44 -24.54
CA THR A 138 0.49 -8.59 -25.37
C THR A 138 1.55 -9.49 -24.71
N ILE A 139 1.21 -10.15 -23.60
CA ILE A 139 2.12 -11.01 -22.86
C ILE A 139 2.26 -12.33 -23.62
N PRO A 140 3.48 -12.73 -24.00
CA PRO A 140 3.67 -13.98 -24.71
C PRO A 140 3.31 -15.17 -23.82
N ASN A 141 2.51 -16.09 -24.36
CA ASN A 141 2.13 -17.36 -23.74
C ASN A 141 1.34 -17.25 -22.43
N TYR A 142 0.54 -16.18 -22.25
CA TYR A 142 -0.27 -16.01 -21.04
C TYR A 142 -1.49 -16.93 -21.02
N GLU A 143 -2.34 -16.84 -22.04
CA GLU A 143 -3.54 -17.66 -22.26
C GLU A 143 -3.41 -18.26 -23.67
N GLN A 144 -2.97 -19.53 -23.75
CA GLN A 144 -2.94 -20.32 -24.99
C GLN A 144 -4.08 -21.34 -25.01
#